data_AF-A0A2H9LL77-F1
#
_entry.id   AF-A0A2H9LL77-F1
#
_cell.length_a   1.000
_cell.length_b   1.000
_cell.length_c   1.000
_cell.angle_alpha   90.00
_cell.angle_beta   90.00
_cell.angle_gamma   90.00
#
_symmetry.space_group_name_H-M   'P 1'
#
loop_
_entity.id
_entity.type
_entity.pdbx_description
1 polymer ?
#
loop_
_entity_poly.entity_id
_entity_poly.type
_entity_poly.pdbx_seq_one_letter_code
_entity_poly.pdbx_strand_id
1 'polypeptide(L)'
;MLDKTLLGPCNYYCGNCIVFKKGKCPGCTEASEKAQTEGRVFCDISLCAKDKKLTTCSDCKNYPCEKYDNGIFAESFIKWVREKLKEP
;
A
#
# COMPACT_ATOMS: atom_id res chain seq x y z
N MET A 1 0.71 2.36 21.46
CA MET A 1 -0.41 1.82 20.66
C MET A 1 -0.19 2.24 19.21
N LEU A 2 -0.50 1.40 18.22
CA LEU A 2 -0.35 1.73 16.79
C LEU A 2 -1.43 2.72 16.36
N ASP A 3 -1.06 3.82 15.71
CA ASP A 3 -2.02 4.81 15.18
C ASP A 3 -2.57 4.33 13.84
N LYS A 4 -3.78 3.76 13.86
CA LYS A 4 -4.42 3.17 12.68
C LYS A 4 -4.61 4.17 11.53
N THR A 5 -4.60 5.48 11.79
CA THR A 5 -4.74 6.51 10.74
C THR A 5 -3.54 6.53 9.77
N LEU A 6 -2.40 5.98 10.19
CA LEU A 6 -1.19 5.90 9.39
C LEU A 6 -1.15 4.66 8.47
N LEU A 7 -2.17 3.80 8.50
CA LEU A 7 -2.29 2.67 7.57
C LEU A 7 -2.91 3.15 6.25
N GLY A 8 -2.19 2.93 5.15
CA GLY A 8 -2.78 3.03 3.82
C GLY A 8 -3.65 1.81 3.50
N PRO A 9 -4.53 1.88 2.48
CA PRO A 9 -5.35 0.74 2.07
C PRO A 9 -4.54 -0.50 1.68
N CYS A 10 -3.28 -0.34 1.27
CA CYS A 10 -2.35 -1.44 1.01
C CYS A 10 -1.78 -2.11 2.28
N ASN A 11 -2.24 -1.74 3.49
CA ASN A 11 -1.69 -2.13 4.78
C ASN A 11 -0.23 -1.67 5.04
N TYR A 12 0.31 -0.78 4.21
CA TYR A 12 1.59 -0.14 4.52
C TYR A 12 1.39 0.92 5.61
N TYR A 13 2.16 0.79 6.69
CA TYR A 13 2.12 1.68 7.84
C TYR A 13 3.11 2.85 7.67
N CYS A 14 2.62 4.07 7.50
CA CYS A 14 3.45 5.27 7.32
C CYS A 14 4.37 5.54 8.51
N GLY A 15 4.03 5.07 9.71
CA GLY A 15 4.92 5.14 10.87
C GLY A 15 6.22 4.33 10.71
N ASN A 16 6.31 3.43 9.72
CA ASN A 16 7.54 2.74 9.35
C ASN A 16 8.32 3.44 8.21
N CYS A 17 7.75 4.47 7.58
CA CYS A 17 8.38 5.21 6.49
C CYS A 17 9.34 6.29 7.02
N ILE A 18 10.59 6.26 6.56
CA ILE A 18 11.62 7.23 6.97
C ILE A 18 11.30 8.67 6.52
N VAL A 19 10.61 8.85 5.40
CA VAL A 19 10.26 10.18 4.86
C VAL A 19 9.17 10.83 5.72
N PHE A 20 8.13 10.06 6.08
CA PHE A 20 7.07 10.48 7.00
C PHE A 20 7.66 10.82 8.38
N LYS A 21 8.49 9.93 8.94
CA LYS A 21 9.18 10.15 10.22
C LYS A 21 10.04 11.42 10.27
N LYS A 22 10.56 11.87 9.13
CA LYS A 22 11.34 13.12 9.02
C LYS A 22 10.47 14.36 8.77
N GLY A 23 9.13 14.23 8.79
CA GLY A 23 8.20 15.34 8.53
C GLY A 23 8.23 15.84 7.08
N LYS A 24 8.76 15.06 6.14
CA LYS A 24 8.91 15.44 4.72
C LYS A 24 7.80 14.89 3.83
N CYS A 25 6.87 14.14 4.39
CA CYS A 25 5.73 13.56 3.68
C CYS A 25 4.52 13.56 4.63
N PRO A 26 3.32 13.94 4.15
CA PRO A 26 2.10 13.94 4.96
C PRO A 26 1.55 12.53 5.25
N GLY A 27 2.07 11.50 4.58
CA GLY A 27 1.58 10.13 4.65
C GLY A 27 0.73 9.76 3.43
N CYS A 28 0.62 8.46 3.15
CA CYS A 28 0.03 7.98 1.91
C CYS A 28 -1.46 8.32 1.76
N THR A 29 -2.23 8.29 2.86
CA THR A 29 -3.66 8.64 2.86
C THR A 29 -3.86 10.10 2.49
N GLU A 30 -3.27 11.02 3.26
CA GLU A 30 -3.39 12.47 3.01
C GLU A 30 -2.80 12.87 1.65
N ALA A 31 -1.64 12.32 1.26
CA ALA A 31 -1.04 12.57 -0.04
C ALA A 31 -1.96 12.15 -1.20
N SER A 32 -2.71 11.07 -1.04
CA SER A 32 -3.67 10.57 -2.04
C SER A 32 -4.91 11.45 -2.12
N GLU A 33 -5.44 11.90 -0.98
CA GLU A 33 -6.59 12.81 -0.92
C GLU A 33 -6.27 14.16 -1.58
N LYS A 34 -5.14 14.77 -1.19
CA LYS A 34 -4.65 16.03 -1.77
C LYS A 34 -4.44 15.91 -3.27
N ALA A 35 -3.85 14.81 -3.73
CA ALA A 35 -3.65 14.56 -5.14
C ALA A 35 -4.98 14.54 -5.92
N GLN A 36 -5.98 13.84 -5.39
CA GLN A 36 -7.29 13.76 -6.04
C GLN A 36 -7.99 15.12 -6.09
N THR A 37 -7.88 15.95 -5.05
CA THR A 37 -8.43 17.32 -5.10
C THR A 37 -7.76 18.21 -6.15
N GLU A 38 -6.51 17.89 -6.51
CA GLU A 38 -5.72 18.57 -7.55
C GLU A 38 -5.90 17.92 -8.94
N GLY A 39 -6.81 16.94 -9.08
CA GLY A 39 -7.07 16.25 -10.35
C GLY A 39 -5.95 15.29 -10.78
N ARG A 40 -5.08 14.88 -9.86
CA ARG A 40 -3.97 13.94 -10.11
C ARG A 40 -4.08 12.68 -9.26
N VAL A 41 -3.34 11.64 -9.65
CA VAL A 41 -3.28 10.37 -8.90
C VAL A 41 -1.91 10.25 -8.23
N PHE A 42 -1.89 10.11 -6.90
CA PHE A 42 -0.65 9.80 -6.15
C PHE A 42 -0.44 8.30 -5.98
N CYS A 43 -1.52 7.54 -5.78
CA CYS A 43 -1.46 6.10 -5.55
C CYS A 43 -2.68 5.39 -6.15
N ASP A 44 -2.43 4.52 -7.14
CA ASP A 44 -3.49 3.74 -7.80
C ASP A 44 -4.22 2.77 -6.84
N ILE A 45 -3.54 2.30 -5.78
CA ILE A 45 -4.15 1.44 -4.77
C ILE A 45 -5.17 2.24 -3.95
N SER A 46 -4.83 3.47 -3.55
CA SER A 46 -5.75 4.33 -2.80
C SER A 46 -6.98 4.69 -3.64
N LEU A 47 -6.78 5.03 -4.92
CA LEU A 47 -7.87 5.28 -5.86
C LEU A 47 -8.76 4.03 -6.04
N CYS A 48 -8.16 2.88 -6.30
CA CYS A 48 -8.89 1.62 -6.46
C CYS A 48 -9.70 1.23 -5.20
N ALA A 49 -9.10 1.38 -4.02
CA ALA A 49 -9.79 1.11 -2.75
C ALA A 49 -10.99 2.05 -2.55
N LYS A 50 -10.82 3.35 -2.87
CA LYS A 50 -11.91 4.34 -2.81
C LYS A 50 -13.04 3.98 -3.78
N ASP A 51 -12.71 3.67 -5.03
CA ASP A 51 -13.69 3.31 -6.06
C ASP A 51 -14.48 2.04 -5.69
N LYS A 52 -13.79 1.05 -5.11
CA LYS A 52 -14.39 -0.20 -4.63
C LYS A 52 -15.00 -0.10 -3.22
N LYS A 53 -14.93 1.07 -2.58
CA LYS A 53 -15.41 1.31 -1.19
C LYS A 53 -14.81 0.34 -0.17
N LEU A 54 -13.51 0.08 -0.28
CA LEU A 54 -12.75 -0.80 0.59
C LEU A 54 -11.97 0.01 1.63
N THR A 55 -11.93 -0.46 2.87
CA THR A 55 -11.04 0.10 3.91
C THR A 55 -9.60 -0.31 3.65
N THR A 56 -9.38 -1.59 3.34
CA THR A 56 -8.08 -2.15 2.99
C THR A 56 -8.19 -3.07 1.78
N CYS A 57 -7.07 -3.34 1.11
CA CYS A 57 -7.01 -4.34 0.05
C CYS A 57 -7.35 -5.74 0.53
N SER A 58 -7.17 -6.04 1.82
CA SER A 58 -7.57 -7.31 2.43
C SER A 58 -9.08 -7.53 2.44
N ASP A 59 -9.87 -6.46 2.35
CA ASP A 59 -11.33 -6.55 2.24
C ASP A 59 -11.79 -6.88 0.80
N CYS A 60 -10.87 -6.90 -0.18
CA CYS A 60 -11.19 -7.14 -1.58
C CYS A 60 -11.35 -8.64 -1.87
N LYS A 61 -12.52 -9.03 -2.40
CA LYS A 61 -12.78 -10.41 -2.86
C LYS A 61 -11.87 -10.91 -3.98
N ASN A 62 -11.24 -9.99 -4.70
CA ASN A 62 -10.33 -10.29 -5.81
C ASN A 62 -8.86 -10.19 -5.39
N TYR A 63 -8.56 -10.11 -4.09
CA TYR A 63 -7.19 -10.16 -3.59
C TYR A 63 -6.75 -11.63 -3.42
N PRO A 64 -5.50 -12.02 -3.77
CA PRO A 64 -4.42 -11.19 -4.32
C PRO A 64 -4.71 -10.67 -5.73
N CYS A 65 -4.43 -9.39 -5.96
CA CYS A 65 -4.74 -8.73 -7.23
C CYS A 65 -3.51 -8.74 -8.15
N GLU A 66 -3.60 -9.46 -9.27
CA GLU A 66 -2.52 -9.58 -10.28
C GLU A 66 -1.99 -8.22 -10.76
N LYS A 67 -2.86 -7.19 -10.80
CA LYS A 67 -2.48 -5.81 -11.16
C LYS A 67 -1.34 -5.25 -10.29
N TYR A 68 -1.26 -5.69 -9.04
CA TYR A 68 -0.29 -5.20 -8.06
C TYR A 68 0.68 -6.31 -7.60
N ASP A 69 0.82 -7.39 -8.38
CA ASP A 69 1.77 -8.50 -8.13
C ASP A 69 3.24 -8.11 -8.42
N ASN A 70 3.61 -6.88 -8.10
CA ASN A 70 4.95 -6.31 -8.29
C ASN A 70 5.58 -5.85 -6.95
N GLY A 71 4.93 -6.14 -5.83
CA GLY A 71 5.33 -5.67 -4.50
C GLY A 71 5.94 -6.77 -3.62
N ILE A 72 6.45 -6.38 -2.45
CA ILE A 72 7.04 -7.32 -1.48
C ILE A 72 6.03 -8.32 -0.86
N PHE A 73 4.74 -8.15 -1.13
CA PHE A 73 3.66 -9.02 -0.69
C PHE A 73 3.03 -9.84 -1.83
N ALA A 74 3.55 -9.69 -3.05
CA ALA A 74 3.15 -10.43 -4.23
C ALA A 74 3.38 -11.94 -4.04
N GLU A 75 2.49 -12.79 -4.56
CA GLU A 75 2.67 -14.24 -4.45
C GLU A 75 3.96 -14.66 -5.16
N SER A 76 4.21 -14.07 -6.33
CA SER A 76 5.45 -14.23 -7.10
C SER A 76 6.69 -13.83 -6.30
N PHE A 77 6.65 -12.68 -5.60
CA PHE A 77 7.76 -12.23 -4.76
C PHE A 77 8.00 -13.16 -3.57
N ILE A 78 6.94 -13.59 -2.87
CA ILE A 78 7.06 -14.52 -1.75
C ILE A 78 7.59 -15.88 -2.21
N LYS A 79 7.17 -16.37 -3.39
CA LYS A 79 7.69 -17.59 -4.00
C LYS A 79 9.19 -17.43 -4.29
N TRP A 80 9.60 -16.33 -4.93
CA TRP A 80 10.99 -16.04 -5.21
C TRP A 80 11.86 -15.97 -3.94
N VAL A 81 11.39 -15.30 -2.87
CA VAL A 81 12.10 -15.26 -1.58
C VAL A 81 12.31 -16.67 -1.03
N ARG A 82 11.27 -17.53 -1.07
CA ARG A 82 11.37 -18.91 -0.58
C ARG A 82 12.35 -19.75 -1.41
N GLU A 83 12.44 -19.50 -2.71
CA GLU A 83 13.42 -20.15 -3.58
C GLU A 83 14.84 -19.67 -3.25
N LYS A 84 15.05 -18.36 -3.10
CA LYS A 84 16.34 -17.78 -2.70
C LYS A 84 16.86 -18.27 -1.36
N LEU A 85 15.98 -18.45 -0.37
CA LEU A 85 16.35 -19.00 0.95
C LEU A 85 16.74 -20.49 0.91
N LYS A 86 16.48 -21.19 -0.20
CA LYS A 86 16.89 -22.59 -0.41
C LYS A 86 18.14 -22.71 -1.29
N GLU A 87 18.71 -21.59 -1.77
CA GLU A 87 20.00 -21.61 -2.48
C GLU A 87 21.12 -21.98 -1.48
N PRO A 88 22.07 -22.85 -1.87
CA PRO A 88 23.14 -23.33 -1.00
C PRO A 88 24.14 -22.24 -0.58
#